data_AF-A0A401T240-F1
#
_entry.id   AF-A0A401T240-F1
#
_cell.length_a   1.000
_cell.length_b   1.000
_cell.length_c   1.000
_cell.angle_alpha   90.00
_cell.angle_beta   90.00
_cell.angle_gamma   90.00
#
_symmetry.space_group_name_H-M   'P 1'
#
loop_
_entity.id
_entity.type
_entity.pdbx_description
1 polymer ?
#
loop_
_entity_poly.entity_id
_entity_poly.type
_entity_poly.pdbx_seq_one_letter_code
_entity_poly.pdbx_strand_id
1 'polypeptide(L)'
;MSALKRATSKKAEEKSSSGGLLKDPGRLSVRKNKSKQATWWKWLIILTSTTFTAFCVVLLWDYLHEDDFKEVLARQADVLDRIFFEIPCSKDYENYKRFAACTPTKCGRAVTDAVVNREEAEKMLRIAKKGLSLGGSDGGASILDLHSGALSMGKQFVNIYRYFGEQIKDIFDKEDFALYR
;
A
#
# COMPACT_ATOMS: atom_id res chain seq x y z
N MET A 1 -52.55 -41.63 21.01
CA MET A 1 -52.50 -42.89 21.79
C MET A 1 -51.77 -42.60 23.08
N SER A 2 -52.53 -42.30 24.13
CA SER A 2 -52.83 -43.29 25.18
C SER A 2 -51.60 -43.44 26.09
N ALA A 3 -51.50 -42.70 27.18
CA ALA A 3 -52.25 -42.88 28.43
C ALA A 3 -51.44 -43.67 29.47
N LEU A 4 -51.32 -43.06 30.65
CA LEU A 4 -51.59 -43.67 31.97
C LEU A 4 -50.65 -44.82 32.40
N LYS A 5 -49.94 -44.74 33.52
CA LYS A 5 -50.38 -44.80 34.94
C LYS A 5 -49.10 -45.13 35.74
N ARG A 6 -48.90 -44.96 37.06
CA ARG A 6 -49.71 -44.78 38.28
C ARG A 6 -48.70 -44.33 39.37
N ALA A 7 -49.02 -43.41 40.28
CA ALA A 7 -49.62 -43.67 41.61
C ALA A 7 -48.87 -44.78 42.40
N THR A 8 -48.48 -44.68 43.67
CA THR A 8 -48.93 -43.84 44.79
C THR A 8 -47.99 -44.12 45.98
N SER A 9 -47.72 -43.08 46.79
CA SER A 9 -47.70 -43.06 48.26
C SER A 9 -47.39 -44.35 49.04
N LYS A 10 -46.38 -44.32 49.92
CA LYS A 10 -46.59 -44.22 51.38
C LYS A 10 -45.28 -44.04 52.16
N LYS A 11 -45.49 -43.53 53.36
CA LYS A 11 -44.65 -42.79 54.31
C LYS A 11 -44.14 -43.70 55.44
N ALA A 12 -43.20 -43.16 56.21
CA ALA A 12 -42.81 -43.54 57.59
C ALA A 12 -41.92 -44.79 57.69
N GLU A 13 -40.99 -44.95 58.64
CA GLU A 13 -40.55 -44.23 59.84
C GLU A 13 -39.12 -44.76 60.08
N GLU A 14 -38.13 -43.90 60.35
CA GLU A 14 -37.52 -43.76 61.68
C GLU A 14 -37.08 -45.08 62.36
N LYS A 15 -35.76 -45.31 62.47
CA LYS A 15 -35.06 -45.26 63.76
C LYS A 15 -33.55 -45.44 63.64
N SER A 16 -32.90 -44.48 64.26
CA SER A 16 -31.51 -44.46 64.70
C SER A 16 -31.15 -45.69 65.54
N SER A 17 -29.95 -46.24 65.39
CA SER A 17 -28.89 -46.04 66.39
C SER A 17 -27.73 -47.02 66.21
N SER A 18 -26.53 -46.43 66.12
CA SER A 18 -25.28 -46.84 66.77
C SER A 18 -24.70 -48.24 66.59
N GLY A 19 -23.43 -48.26 66.16
CA GLY A 19 -22.42 -49.09 66.80
C GLY A 19 -21.46 -49.78 65.83
N GLY A 20 -20.16 -49.66 66.10
CA GLY A 20 -19.20 -50.69 65.69
C GLY A 20 -18.10 -50.25 64.73
N LEU A 21 -17.00 -49.81 65.32
CA LEU A 21 -15.66 -49.70 64.76
C LEU A 21 -15.18 -51.02 64.12
N LEU A 22 -14.67 -50.97 62.88
CA LEU A 22 -13.52 -51.78 62.43
C LEU A 22 -12.94 -51.20 61.12
N LYS A 23 -11.61 -51.10 61.10
CA LYS A 23 -10.77 -50.28 60.23
C LYS A 23 -10.28 -51.14 59.07
N ASP A 24 -10.36 -50.64 57.83
CA ASP A 24 -9.72 -51.28 56.67
C ASP A 24 -8.92 -50.24 55.85
N PRO A 25 -7.57 -50.22 55.91
CA PRO A 25 -6.75 -49.22 55.26
C PRO A 25 -6.17 -49.76 53.94
N GLY A 26 -6.98 -49.81 52.88
CA GLY A 26 -6.55 -50.42 51.61
C GLY A 26 -6.91 -49.69 50.32
N ARG A 27 -7.49 -48.47 50.34
CA ARG A 27 -8.11 -47.88 49.13
C ARG A 27 -7.85 -46.39 48.86
N LEU A 28 -6.70 -45.85 49.25
CA LEU A 28 -6.41 -44.41 49.09
C LEU A 28 -5.19 -44.04 48.22
N SER A 29 -4.42 -45.02 47.71
CA SER A 29 -3.17 -44.74 46.99
C SER A 29 -3.33 -44.50 45.47
N VAL A 30 -4.25 -45.18 44.78
CA VAL A 30 -4.35 -45.10 43.29
C VAL A 30 -5.10 -43.84 42.78
N ARG A 31 -5.81 -43.12 43.66
CA ARG A 31 -6.70 -42.01 43.26
C ARG A 31 -6.03 -40.63 43.24
N LYS A 32 -4.89 -40.45 43.92
CA LYS A 32 -4.22 -39.14 44.07
C LYS A 32 -3.35 -38.72 42.88
N ASN A 33 -2.96 -39.65 42.00
CA ASN A 33 -2.12 -39.32 40.84
C ASN A 33 -2.95 -38.82 39.64
N LYS A 34 -4.18 -39.33 39.46
CA LYS A 34 -5.09 -38.89 38.39
C LYS A 34 -5.59 -37.45 38.57
N SER A 35 -5.77 -36.97 39.80
CA SER A 35 -6.24 -35.59 40.04
C SER A 35 -5.14 -34.56 39.81
N LYS A 36 -3.91 -34.82 40.27
CA LYS A 36 -2.74 -33.96 40.02
C LYS A 36 -2.38 -33.91 38.54
N GLN A 37 -2.46 -35.05 37.84
CA GLN A 37 -2.27 -35.14 36.40
C GLN A 37 -3.35 -34.36 35.64
N ALA A 38 -4.63 -34.46 36.03
CA ALA A 38 -5.71 -33.71 35.39
C ALA A 38 -5.62 -32.20 35.63
N THR A 39 -5.21 -31.76 36.82
CA THR A 39 -4.98 -30.32 37.08
C THR A 39 -3.76 -29.83 36.31
N TRP A 40 -2.66 -30.58 36.32
CA TRP A 40 -1.44 -30.22 35.58
C TRP A 40 -1.70 -30.14 34.07
N TRP A 41 -2.47 -31.07 33.52
CA TRP A 41 -2.84 -31.08 32.09
C TRP A 41 -3.76 -29.91 31.72
N LYS A 42 -4.69 -29.51 32.61
CA LYS A 42 -5.49 -28.29 32.43
C LYS A 42 -4.63 -27.03 32.41
N TRP A 43 -3.68 -26.90 33.34
CA TRP A 43 -2.74 -25.78 33.35
C TRP A 43 -1.85 -25.75 32.10
N LEU A 44 -1.43 -26.92 31.62
CA LEU A 44 -0.60 -27.04 30.42
C LEU A 44 -1.38 -26.62 29.17
N ILE A 45 -2.66 -27.00 29.05
CA ILE A 45 -3.54 -26.57 27.95
C ILE A 45 -3.79 -25.05 28.00
N ILE A 46 -4.01 -24.49 29.19
CA ILE A 46 -4.21 -23.05 29.34
C ILE A 46 -2.95 -22.29 28.92
N LEU A 47 -1.77 -22.76 29.36
CA LEU A 47 -0.50 -22.13 29.03
C LEU A 47 -0.23 -22.19 27.53
N THR A 48 -0.39 -23.36 26.90
CA THR A 48 -0.16 -23.52 25.46
C THR A 48 -1.16 -22.73 24.62
N SER A 49 -2.43 -22.72 25.02
CA SER A 49 -3.47 -21.92 24.35
C SER A 49 -3.16 -20.43 24.44
N THR A 50 -2.68 -19.96 25.59
CA THR A 50 -2.35 -18.54 25.79
C THR A 50 -1.12 -18.13 24.98
N THR A 51 -0.10 -19.00 24.90
CA THR A 51 1.06 -18.73 24.06
C THR A 51 0.72 -18.74 22.58
N PHE A 52 -0.15 -19.65 22.15
CA PHE A 52 -0.57 -19.75 20.75
C PHE A 52 -1.43 -18.55 20.34
N THR A 53 -2.36 -18.10 21.18
CA THR A 53 -3.15 -16.90 20.90
C THR A 53 -2.27 -15.65 20.86
N ALA A 54 -1.32 -15.50 21.78
CA ALA A 54 -0.37 -14.39 21.74
C ALA A 54 0.47 -14.41 20.44
N PHE A 55 0.95 -15.58 20.03
CA PHE A 55 1.70 -15.73 18.79
C PHE A 55 0.86 -15.40 17.55
N CYS A 56 -0.38 -15.88 17.48
CA CYS A 56 -1.30 -15.52 16.40
C CYS A 56 -1.61 -14.02 16.36
N VAL A 57 -1.76 -13.36 17.50
CA VAL A 57 -1.98 -11.91 17.58
C VAL A 57 -0.76 -11.14 17.04
N VAL A 58 0.46 -11.57 17.36
CA VAL A 58 1.68 -10.94 16.83
C VAL A 58 1.80 -11.14 15.32
N LEU A 59 1.55 -12.36 14.81
CA LEU A 59 1.57 -12.61 13.37
C LEU A 59 0.49 -11.82 12.62
N LEU A 60 -0.69 -11.68 13.22
CA LEU A 60 -1.77 -10.87 12.65
C LEU A 60 -1.42 -9.38 12.67
N TRP A 61 -0.73 -8.92 13.73
CA TRP A 61 -0.22 -7.56 13.80
C TRP A 61 0.78 -7.30 12.68
N ASP A 62 1.82 -8.12 12.52
CA ASP A 62 2.82 -7.95 11.45
C ASP A 62 2.19 -8.03 10.06
N TYR A 63 1.21 -8.91 9.84
CA TYR A 63 0.52 -9.02 8.54
C TYR A 63 -0.38 -7.82 8.23
N LEU A 64 -1.04 -7.26 9.25
CA LEU A 64 -1.87 -6.06 9.10
C LEU A 64 -1.07 -4.76 9.16
N HIS A 65 0.15 -4.82 9.70
CA HIS A 65 1.12 -3.73 9.76
C HIS A 65 2.05 -3.78 8.54
N GLU A 66 1.51 -4.07 7.36
CA GLU A 66 2.11 -3.51 6.14
C GLU A 66 1.94 -1.99 6.22
N ASP A 67 2.96 -1.33 6.72
CA ASP A 67 3.07 0.12 6.72
C ASP A 67 3.23 0.62 5.27
N ASP A 68 2.12 0.68 4.53
CA ASP A 68 1.96 1.54 3.36
C ASP A 68 1.82 3.00 3.86
N PHE A 69 2.78 3.46 4.65
CA PHE A 69 2.80 4.79 5.24
C PHE A 69 3.03 5.81 4.12
N LYS A 70 1.94 6.31 3.56
CA LYS A 70 1.97 7.37 2.56
C LYS A 70 2.21 8.69 3.27
N GLU A 71 3.45 9.13 3.27
CA GLU A 71 3.79 10.49 3.68
C GLU A 71 3.11 11.50 2.74
N VAL A 72 2.26 12.36 3.30
CA VAL A 72 1.61 13.44 2.56
C VAL A 72 2.66 14.53 2.32
N LEU A 73 3.13 14.64 1.07
CA LEU A 73 4.16 15.62 0.70
C LEU A 73 3.64 17.05 0.57
N ALA A 74 2.36 17.20 0.20
CA ALA A 74 1.67 18.48 0.08
C ALA A 74 0.15 18.27 0.19
N ARG A 75 -0.56 19.26 0.72
CA ARG A 75 -2.03 19.33 0.69
C ARG A 75 -2.48 20.16 -0.50
N GLN A 76 -3.70 19.91 -0.98
CA GLN A 76 -4.30 20.67 -2.11
C GLN A 76 -4.39 22.18 -1.83
N ALA A 77 -4.51 22.58 -0.57
CA ALA A 77 -4.64 23.98 -0.17
C ALA A 77 -3.29 24.69 0.00
N ASP A 78 -2.18 23.96 -0.05
CA ASP A 78 -0.85 24.53 0.07
C ASP A 78 -0.47 25.21 -1.25
N VAL A 79 0.25 26.33 -1.17
CA VAL A 79 0.91 26.94 -2.32
C VAL A 79 2.40 26.87 -2.05
N LEU A 80 3.09 25.98 -2.76
CA LEU A 80 4.47 25.60 -2.48
C LEU A 80 5.39 26.03 -3.61
N ASP A 81 6.39 26.85 -3.31
CA ASP A 81 7.41 27.24 -4.29
C ASP A 81 8.23 26.03 -4.73
N ARG A 82 8.92 25.35 -3.80
CA ARG A 82 9.61 24.08 -4.07
C ARG A 82 9.99 23.37 -2.78
N ILE A 83 9.42 22.19 -2.53
CA ILE A 83 9.85 21.28 -1.46
C ILE A 83 10.53 20.07 -2.10
N PHE A 84 11.67 19.65 -1.53
CA PHE A 84 12.43 18.50 -1.99
C PHE A 84 12.68 17.54 -0.83
N PHE A 85 12.31 16.27 -1.03
CA PHE A 85 12.49 15.18 -0.08
C PHE A 85 13.54 14.24 -0.65
N GLU A 86 14.69 14.14 -0.02
CA GLU A 86 15.75 13.23 -0.45
C GLU A 86 15.35 11.78 -0.18
N ILE A 87 15.45 10.93 -1.20
CA ILE A 87 15.16 9.49 -1.11
C ILE A 87 16.33 8.69 -1.69
N PRO A 88 16.56 7.45 -1.23
CA PRO A 88 17.59 6.61 -1.83
C PRO A 88 17.33 6.42 -3.33
N CYS A 89 18.38 6.57 -4.14
CA CYS A 89 18.30 6.28 -5.56
C CYS A 89 17.98 4.80 -5.81
N SER A 90 17.36 4.50 -6.96
CA SER A 90 17.11 3.11 -7.35
C SER A 90 18.41 2.31 -7.41
N LYS A 91 18.35 1.06 -6.95
CA LYS A 91 19.46 0.09 -7.08
C LYS A 91 19.84 -0.17 -8.53
N ASP A 92 18.94 0.11 -9.48
CA ASP A 92 19.23 0.00 -10.91
C ASP A 92 20.44 0.84 -11.32
N TYR A 93 20.67 1.99 -10.68
CA TYR A 93 21.83 2.85 -10.97
C TYR A 93 23.19 2.28 -10.50
N GLU A 94 23.19 1.16 -9.76
CA GLU A 94 24.39 0.42 -9.39
C GLU A 94 24.78 -0.63 -10.43
N ASN A 95 23.79 -1.16 -11.16
CA ASN A 95 23.98 -2.24 -12.13
C ASN A 95 24.51 -1.77 -13.49
N TYR A 96 24.49 -0.46 -13.75
CA TYR A 96 24.94 0.14 -15.00
C TYR A 96 26.20 0.99 -14.83
N LYS A 97 26.97 1.11 -15.91
CA LYS A 97 28.12 2.02 -15.97
C LYS A 97 27.65 3.45 -15.69
N ARG A 98 28.26 4.08 -14.68
CA ARG A 98 27.95 5.47 -14.35
C ARG A 98 28.62 6.41 -15.33
N PHE A 99 27.85 7.31 -15.91
CA PHE A 99 28.35 8.37 -16.79
C PHE A 99 28.16 9.71 -16.09
N ALA A 100 29.22 10.50 -16.03
CA ALA A 100 29.16 11.85 -15.47
C ALA A 100 28.06 12.66 -16.19
N ALA A 101 27.26 13.40 -15.42
CA ALA A 101 26.07 14.15 -15.85
C ALA A 101 24.83 13.34 -16.30
N CYS A 102 24.93 12.03 -16.54
CA CYS A 102 23.76 11.20 -16.89
C CYS A 102 23.25 10.35 -15.72
N THR A 103 24.15 9.86 -14.86
CA THR A 103 23.77 9.07 -13.69
C THR A 103 23.48 10.00 -12.51
N PRO A 104 22.27 9.97 -11.92
CA PRO A 104 21.94 10.83 -10.80
C PRO A 104 22.79 10.46 -9.58
N THR A 105 23.37 11.47 -8.94
CA THR A 105 24.10 11.33 -7.67
C THR A 105 23.22 11.58 -6.45
N LYS A 106 22.08 12.24 -6.66
CA LYS A 106 21.06 12.54 -5.66
C LYS A 106 19.70 12.24 -6.24
N CYS A 107 18.84 11.60 -5.45
CA CYS A 107 17.46 11.30 -5.82
C CYS A 107 16.52 11.86 -4.78
N GLY A 108 15.32 12.25 -5.21
CA GLY A 108 14.35 12.85 -4.34
C GLY A 108 12.99 12.94 -4.98
N ARG A 109 11.99 13.23 -4.16
CA ARG A 109 10.66 13.66 -4.60
C ARG A 109 10.58 15.16 -4.45
N ALA A 110 10.10 15.85 -5.48
CA ALA A 110 9.92 17.29 -5.47
C ALA A 110 8.43 17.63 -5.61
N VAL A 111 7.95 18.61 -4.86
CA VAL A 111 6.61 19.18 -5.02
C VAL A 111 6.74 20.69 -5.18
N THR A 112 6.10 21.22 -6.20
CA THR A 112 6.10 22.65 -6.54
C THR A 112 4.82 22.97 -7.31
N ASP A 113 4.16 24.05 -6.93
CA ASP A 113 3.02 24.61 -7.67
C ASP A 113 3.48 25.62 -8.73
N ALA A 114 4.77 25.97 -8.72
CA ALA A 114 5.37 26.99 -9.57
C ALA A 114 6.26 26.39 -10.67
N VAL A 115 5.80 25.31 -11.33
CA VAL A 115 6.56 24.69 -12.44
C VAL A 115 6.60 25.61 -13.67
N VAL A 116 5.48 26.29 -13.97
CA VAL A 116 5.34 27.19 -15.12
C VAL A 116 4.56 28.42 -14.66
N ASN A 117 5.08 29.61 -14.93
CA ASN A 117 4.35 30.84 -14.63
C ASN A 117 3.29 31.15 -15.72
N ARG A 118 2.34 32.05 -15.43
CA ARG A 118 1.25 32.34 -16.36
C ARG A 118 1.73 32.90 -17.71
N GLU A 119 2.74 33.75 -17.69
CA GLU A 119 3.31 34.35 -18.90
C GLU A 119 4.01 33.31 -19.78
N GLU A 120 4.73 32.37 -19.16
CA GLU A 120 5.34 31.21 -19.82
C GLU A 120 4.27 30.31 -20.44
N ALA A 121 3.19 30.01 -19.72
CA ALA A 121 2.08 29.22 -20.25
C ALA A 121 1.40 29.89 -21.45
N GLU A 122 1.19 31.21 -21.41
CA GLU A 122 0.65 31.98 -22.53
C GLU A 122 1.59 31.95 -23.75
N LYS A 123 2.91 32.04 -23.53
CA LYS A 123 3.91 31.92 -24.60
C LYS A 123 3.98 30.50 -25.17
N MET A 124 3.96 29.46 -24.33
CA MET A 124 3.90 28.07 -24.76
C MET A 124 2.63 27.78 -25.58
N LEU A 125 1.49 28.33 -25.17
CA LEU A 125 0.25 28.22 -25.94
C LEU A 125 0.36 28.86 -27.33
N ARG A 126 1.02 30.02 -27.43
CA ARG A 126 1.31 30.63 -28.75
C ARG A 126 2.16 29.72 -29.62
N ILE A 127 3.24 29.16 -29.08
CA ILE A 127 4.13 28.22 -29.79
C ILE A 127 3.32 27.02 -30.30
N ALA A 128 2.52 26.41 -29.44
CA ALA A 128 1.67 25.28 -29.79
C ALA A 128 0.68 25.63 -30.91
N LYS A 129 -0.01 26.77 -30.81
CA LYS A 129 -0.95 27.23 -31.85
C LYS A 129 -0.27 27.47 -33.19
N LYS A 130 0.89 28.13 -33.18
CA LYS A 130 1.67 28.37 -34.41
C LYS A 130 2.11 27.06 -35.06
N GLY A 131 2.72 26.16 -34.30
CA GLY A 131 3.21 24.89 -34.86
C GLY A 131 2.11 23.94 -35.30
N LEU A 132 1.05 23.79 -34.51
CA LEU A 132 -0.11 22.96 -34.86
C LEU A 132 -1.01 23.59 -35.93
N SER A 133 -0.77 24.85 -36.34
CA SER A 133 -1.42 25.40 -37.54
C SER A 133 -0.83 24.84 -38.83
N LEU A 134 0.39 24.30 -38.79
CA LEU A 134 1.08 23.74 -39.96
C LEU A 134 0.65 22.32 -40.29
N GLY A 135 0.06 21.61 -39.33
CA GLY A 135 -0.30 20.20 -39.46
C GLY A 135 -1.09 19.71 -38.25
N GLY A 136 -1.68 18.53 -38.37
CA GLY A 136 -2.47 17.92 -37.32
C GLY A 136 -2.64 16.43 -37.54
N SER A 137 -3.18 15.72 -36.55
CA SER A 137 -3.48 14.29 -36.66
C SER A 137 -4.91 14.04 -37.16
N ASP A 138 -5.11 12.97 -37.94
CA ASP A 138 -6.43 12.54 -38.48
C ASP A 138 -7.38 11.92 -37.43
N GLY A 139 -7.01 11.88 -36.15
CA GLY A 139 -7.88 11.33 -35.11
C GLY A 139 -7.27 11.22 -33.71
N GLY A 140 -5.94 11.33 -33.58
CA GLY A 140 -5.24 11.32 -32.28
C GLY A 140 -4.86 12.72 -31.80
N ALA A 141 -4.09 12.76 -30.70
CA ALA A 141 -3.43 14.00 -30.29
C ALA A 141 -2.41 14.43 -31.36
N SER A 142 -2.38 15.72 -31.66
CA SER A 142 -1.36 16.28 -32.53
C SER A 142 -0.10 16.56 -31.72
N ILE A 143 1.05 16.14 -32.23
CA ILE A 143 2.35 16.28 -31.57
C ILE A 143 3.18 17.27 -32.36
N LEU A 144 3.84 18.16 -31.63
CA LEU A 144 4.89 19.03 -32.11
C LEU A 144 6.06 18.91 -31.15
N ASP A 145 7.23 18.57 -31.66
CA ASP A 145 8.50 18.65 -30.94
C ASP A 145 9.46 19.54 -31.71
N LEU A 146 9.79 20.69 -31.13
CA LEU A 146 10.72 21.63 -31.74
C LEU A 146 12.15 21.06 -31.79
N HIS A 147 12.59 20.31 -30.78
CA HIS A 147 13.99 19.85 -30.73
C HIS A 147 14.32 18.83 -31.83
N SER A 148 13.46 17.84 -32.04
CA SER A 148 13.62 16.89 -33.15
C SER A 148 13.04 17.41 -34.48
N GLY A 149 12.18 18.44 -34.40
CA GLY A 149 11.40 18.96 -35.51
C GLY A 149 10.20 18.09 -35.88
N ALA A 150 9.75 17.15 -35.04
CA ALA A 150 8.63 16.28 -35.36
C ALA A 150 7.29 17.02 -35.30
N LEU A 151 6.48 16.96 -36.36
CA LEU A 151 5.11 17.46 -36.39
C LEU A 151 4.15 16.39 -36.96
N SER A 152 3.01 16.21 -36.31
CA SER A 152 1.92 15.38 -36.84
C SER A 152 1.37 15.92 -38.16
N MET A 153 1.25 15.05 -39.16
CA MET A 153 0.65 15.33 -40.46
C MET A 153 -0.22 14.17 -40.91
N GLY A 154 -1.52 14.25 -40.64
CA GLY A 154 -2.49 13.17 -40.80
C GLY A 154 -2.14 11.96 -39.92
N LYS A 155 -1.61 10.90 -40.56
CA LYS A 155 -1.22 9.63 -39.90
C LYS A 155 0.28 9.46 -39.70
N GLN A 156 1.11 10.43 -40.09
CA GLN A 156 2.57 10.36 -40.02
C GLN A 156 3.18 11.57 -39.30
N PHE A 157 4.49 11.50 -39.06
CA PHE A 157 5.28 12.64 -38.57
C PHE A 157 6.19 13.15 -39.68
N VAL A 158 6.26 14.47 -39.83
CA VAL A 158 7.19 15.14 -40.74
C VAL A 158 8.22 15.93 -39.93
N ASN A 159 9.42 16.09 -40.49
CA ASN A 159 10.43 16.99 -39.93
C ASN A 159 10.17 18.41 -40.44
N ILE A 160 9.75 19.32 -39.57
CA ILE A 160 9.36 20.68 -39.94
C ILE A 160 10.50 21.48 -40.56
N TYR A 161 11.74 21.28 -40.10
CA TYR A 161 12.91 21.98 -40.63
C TYR A 161 13.23 21.60 -42.07
N ARG A 162 12.91 20.36 -42.46
CA ARG A 162 13.10 19.88 -43.83
C ARG A 162 11.89 20.15 -44.70
N TYR A 163 10.69 19.97 -44.14
CA TYR A 163 9.44 20.04 -44.88
C TYR A 163 9.03 21.48 -45.23
N PHE A 164 9.14 22.39 -44.26
CA PHE A 164 8.79 23.81 -44.45
C PHE A 164 10.03 24.70 -44.70
N GLY A 165 11.24 24.18 -44.44
CA GLY A 165 12.49 24.86 -44.77
C GLY A 165 12.60 26.24 -44.15
N GLU A 166 12.81 27.26 -45.00
CA GLU A 166 12.98 28.64 -44.59
C GLU A 166 11.72 29.25 -43.94
N GLN A 167 10.52 28.75 -44.27
CA GLN A 167 9.26 29.25 -43.71
C GLN A 167 9.17 29.05 -42.20
N ILE A 168 9.91 28.10 -41.63
CA ILE A 168 9.96 27.88 -40.17
C ILE A 168 10.49 29.10 -39.42
N LYS A 169 11.39 29.88 -40.03
CA LYS A 169 11.96 31.09 -39.41
C LYS A 169 10.95 32.21 -39.26
N ASP A 170 9.88 32.19 -40.08
CA ASP A 170 8.78 33.15 -39.97
C ASP A 170 7.76 32.74 -38.90
N ILE A 171 7.80 31.48 -38.47
CA ILE A 171 6.85 30.90 -37.52
C ILE A 171 7.42 30.91 -36.10
N PHE A 172 8.64 30.42 -35.92
CA PHE A 172 9.32 30.36 -34.62
C PHE A 172 10.53 31.29 -34.58
N ASP A 173 10.59 32.08 -33.53
CA ASP A 173 11.72 32.96 -33.22
C ASP A 173 12.66 32.31 -32.18
N LYS A 174 13.78 32.98 -31.88
CA LYS A 174 14.78 32.43 -30.94
C LYS A 174 14.23 32.32 -29.52
N GLU A 175 13.32 33.21 -29.16
CA GLU A 175 12.66 33.27 -27.87
C GLU A 175 11.73 32.06 -27.67
N ASP A 176 11.03 31.64 -28.73
CA ASP A 176 10.19 30.45 -28.74
C ASP A 176 11.05 29.19 -28.46
N PHE A 177 12.25 29.07 -29.05
CA PHE A 177 13.19 27.97 -28.74
C PHE A 177 13.82 28.07 -27.35
N ALA A 178 14.09 29.28 -26.86
CA ALA A 178 14.68 29.47 -25.53
C ALA A 178 13.70 29.12 -24.40
N LEU A 179 12.40 29.29 -24.63
CA LEU A 179 11.34 28.87 -23.72
C LEU A 179 11.09 27.36 -23.77
N TYR A 180 11.12 26.77 -24.96
CA TYR A 180 11.01 25.33 -25.18
C TYR A 180 12.35 24.64 -24.85
N ARG A 181 12.71 24.59 -23.57
CA ARG A 181 13.93 23.93 -23.07
C ARG A 181 13.78 22.42 -23.03
#